data_AF-A0A3P7S6L0-F1
#
_entry.id   AF-A0A3P7S6L0-F1
#
_cell.length_a   1.000
_cell.length_b   1.000
_cell.length_c   1.000
_cell.angle_alpha   90.00
_cell.angle_beta   90.00
_cell.angle_gamma   90.00
#
_symmetry.space_group_name_H-M   'P 1'
#
loop_
_entity.id
_entity.type
_entity.pdbx_description
1 polymer ?
#
loop_
_entity_poly.entity_id
_entity_poly.type
_entity_poly.pdbx_seq_one_letter_code
_entity_poly.pdbx_strand_id
1 'polypeptide(L)'
;MIEASSRNRMCQLILRHVHKRTLKCVNDILNTNPIIRGLVQGLKYEHFQGTLLKYEQKAILDIVTWEVFWCDFICGLLEDFDPNIKETIKCFVSGMSYEAYCIELSRFVAEIEARTNADFVRDLKDIAIMSFDTVGK
;
A
#
# COMPACT_ATOMS: atom_id res chain seq x y z
N MET A 1 0.38 -9.15 -8.11
CA MET A 1 -1.07 -9.27 -8.37
C MET A 1 -1.63 -10.00 -7.16
N ILE A 2 -2.48 -9.37 -6.33
CA ILE A 2 -3.28 -10.17 -5.38
C ILE A 2 -3.98 -11.19 -6.26
N GLU A 3 -3.98 -12.46 -5.91
CA GLU A 3 -4.80 -13.44 -6.59
C GLU A 3 -6.26 -12.99 -6.42
N ALA A 4 -6.71 -12.15 -7.36
CA ALA A 4 -8.03 -11.58 -7.47
C ALA A 4 -8.96 -12.68 -7.98
N SER A 5 -8.95 -13.82 -7.30
CA SER A 5 -10.14 -14.61 -7.21
C SER A 5 -11.03 -13.89 -6.21
N SER A 6 -12.29 -13.69 -6.58
CA SER A 6 -13.39 -13.24 -5.72
C SER A 6 -13.59 -14.09 -4.45
N ARG A 7 -12.65 -14.97 -4.11
CA ARG A 7 -12.60 -15.87 -2.95
C ARG A 7 -11.65 -15.36 -1.84
N ASN A 8 -10.70 -14.47 -2.13
CA ASN A 8 -9.85 -13.91 -1.08
C ASN A 8 -10.66 -12.94 -0.20
N ARG A 9 -10.70 -13.21 1.11
CA ARG A 9 -11.48 -12.45 2.08
C ARG A 9 -11.09 -10.97 2.16
N MET A 10 -9.79 -10.67 2.11
CA MET A 10 -9.27 -9.30 2.08
C MET A 10 -9.77 -8.56 0.82
N CYS A 11 -9.69 -9.19 -0.35
CA CYS A 11 -10.25 -8.61 -1.58
C CYS A 11 -11.75 -8.35 -1.51
N GLN A 12 -12.52 -9.27 -0.93
CA GLN A 12 -13.96 -9.10 -0.76
C GLN A 12 -14.28 -7.90 0.14
N LEU A 13 -13.54 -7.74 1.23
CA LEU A 13 -13.72 -6.62 2.16
C LEU A 13 -13.34 -5.30 1.50
N ILE A 14 -12.23 -5.27 0.76
CA ILE A 14 -11.81 -4.10 -0.03
C ILE A 14 -12.93 -3.71 -1.00
N LEU A 15 -13.41 -4.65 -1.82
CA LEU A 15 -14.44 -4.36 -2.83
C LEU A 15 -15.79 -3.95 -2.23
N ARG A 16 -16.11 -4.41 -1.02
CA ARG A 16 -17.36 -4.12 -0.34
C ARG A 16 -17.33 -2.80 0.42
N HIS A 17 -16.21 -2.48 1.06
CA HIS A 17 -16.12 -1.43 2.06
C HIS A 17 -15.21 -0.27 1.67
N VAL A 18 -14.45 -0.32 0.58
CA VAL A 18 -13.59 0.80 0.16
C VAL A 18 -14.29 1.63 -0.91
N HIS A 19 -14.30 2.96 -0.73
CA HIS A 19 -14.96 3.86 -1.68
C HIS A 19 -14.31 3.80 -3.08
N LYS A 20 -15.11 3.92 -4.14
CA LYS A 20 -14.62 3.86 -5.54
C LYS A 20 -13.52 4.88 -5.84
N ARG A 21 -13.56 6.05 -5.19
CA ARG A 21 -12.54 7.10 -5.31
C ARG A 21 -11.17 6.63 -4.81
N THR A 22 -11.15 5.93 -3.67
CA THR A 22 -9.96 5.34 -3.06
C THR A 22 -9.38 4.27 -3.98
N LEU A 23 -10.23 3.36 -4.48
CA LEU A 23 -9.82 2.33 -5.43
C LEU A 23 -9.26 2.92 -6.73
N LYS A 24 -9.86 4.02 -7.22
CA LYS A 24 -9.33 4.75 -8.39
C LYS A 24 -7.95 5.32 -8.12
N CYS A 25 -7.75 6.00 -6.99
CA CYS A 25 -6.45 6.57 -6.60
C CYS A 25 -5.35 5.49 -6.55
N VAL A 26 -5.61 4.38 -5.87
CA VAL A 26 -4.66 3.26 -5.77
C VAL A 26 -4.40 2.65 -7.14
N ASN A 27 -5.44 2.45 -7.96
CA ASN A 27 -5.26 1.94 -9.33
C ASN A 27 -4.45 2.90 -10.21
N ASP A 28 -4.62 4.22 -10.06
CA ASP A 28 -3.83 5.21 -10.79
C ASP A 28 -2.35 5.10 -10.41
N ILE A 29 -2.03 4.98 -9.11
CA ILE A 29 -0.66 4.74 -8.62
C ILE A 29 -0.05 3.48 -9.22
N LEU A 30 -0.78 2.36 -9.23
CA LEU A 30 -0.31 1.09 -9.81
C LEU A 30 0.07 1.25 -11.29
N ASN A 31 -0.69 2.04 -12.03
CA ASN A 31 -0.47 2.24 -13.46
C ASN A 31 0.67 3.22 -13.75
N THR A 32 0.83 4.26 -12.93
CA THR A 32 1.81 5.33 -13.19
C THR A 32 3.16 5.13 -12.52
N ASN A 33 3.23 4.52 -11.34
CA ASN A 33 4.48 4.40 -10.58
C ASN A 33 5.24 3.10 -10.92
N PRO A 34 6.44 3.16 -11.52
CA PRO A 34 7.18 1.98 -11.96
C PRO A 34 7.71 1.13 -10.80
N ILE A 35 8.02 1.72 -9.64
CA ILE A 35 8.42 0.96 -8.45
C ILE A 35 7.25 0.11 -7.96
N ILE A 36 6.08 0.72 -7.79
CA ILE A 36 4.88 0.00 -7.35
C ILE A 36 4.50 -1.11 -8.34
N ARG A 37 4.56 -0.82 -9.64
CA ARG A 37 4.31 -1.83 -10.67
C ARG A 37 5.28 -3.00 -10.57
N GLY A 38 6.56 -2.71 -10.38
CA GLY A 38 7.59 -3.72 -10.19
C GLY A 38 7.35 -4.57 -8.93
N LEU A 39 6.98 -3.95 -7.81
CA LEU A 39 6.59 -4.67 -6.58
C LEU A 39 5.41 -5.62 -6.82
N VAL A 40 4.38 -5.16 -7.54
CA VAL A 40 3.22 -5.99 -7.87
C VAL A 40 3.57 -7.14 -8.83
N GLN A 41 4.68 -7.02 -9.56
CA GLN A 41 5.26 -8.05 -10.43
C GLN A 41 6.26 -8.95 -9.70
N GLY A 42 6.49 -8.76 -8.40
CA GLY A 42 7.35 -9.62 -7.57
C GLY A 42 8.78 -9.13 -7.40
N LEU A 43 9.12 -7.94 -7.91
CA LEU A 43 10.37 -7.28 -7.54
C LEU A 43 10.32 -6.85 -6.06
N LYS A 44 11.49 -6.70 -5.46
CA LYS A 44 11.69 -6.33 -4.06
C LYS A 44 12.48 -5.03 -3.94
N TYR A 45 12.47 -4.40 -2.79
CA TYR A 45 13.24 -3.21 -2.43
C TYR A 45 14.70 -3.30 -2.90
N GLU A 46 15.36 -4.44 -2.72
CA GLU A 46 16.75 -4.66 -3.16
C GLU A 46 17.00 -4.37 -4.66
N HIS A 47 15.96 -4.52 -5.50
CA HIS A 47 16.04 -4.23 -6.94
C HIS A 47 15.98 -2.73 -7.25
N PHE A 48 15.54 -1.91 -6.29
CA PHE A 48 15.34 -0.47 -6.42
C PHE A 48 16.21 0.34 -5.45
N GLN A 49 16.92 -0.32 -4.54
CA GLN A 49 17.68 0.31 -3.48
C GLN A 49 18.60 1.39 -4.07
N GLY A 50 18.53 2.60 -3.52
CA GLY A 50 19.34 3.72 -3.98
C GLY A 50 18.85 4.44 -5.22
N THR A 51 17.78 3.97 -5.87
CA THR A 51 17.20 4.62 -7.04
C THR A 51 16.18 5.71 -6.69
N LEU A 52 15.68 5.74 -5.45
CA LEU A 52 14.59 6.62 -5.00
C LEU A 52 14.88 8.13 -5.19
N LEU A 53 16.14 8.56 -5.15
CA LEU A 53 16.52 9.97 -5.36
C LEU A 53 16.34 10.47 -6.80
N LYS A 54 16.20 9.57 -7.77
CA LYS A 54 16.01 9.95 -9.17
C LYS A 54 14.54 10.19 -9.51
N TYR A 55 13.65 9.98 -8.55
CA TYR A 55 12.22 10.06 -8.75
C TYR A 55 11.70 11.47 -8.44
N GLU A 56 10.74 11.91 -9.24
CA GLU A 56 9.98 13.12 -8.98
C GLU A 56 9.19 13.00 -7.67
N GLN A 57 8.89 14.13 -7.03
CA GLN A 57 8.15 14.18 -5.77
C GLN A 57 6.82 13.42 -5.82
N LYS A 58 6.13 13.44 -6.97
CA LYS A 58 4.89 12.66 -7.16
C LYS A 58 5.13 11.15 -6.98
N ALA A 59 6.21 10.61 -7.52
CA ALA A 59 6.50 9.18 -7.39
C ALA A 59 6.86 8.81 -5.94
N ILE A 60 7.49 9.71 -5.19
CA ILE A 60 7.73 9.53 -3.75
C ILE A 60 6.40 9.52 -2.99
N LEU A 61 5.52 10.49 -3.25
CA LEU A 61 4.18 10.53 -2.67
C LEU A 61 3.38 9.27 -3.01
N ASP A 62 3.41 8.81 -4.26
CA ASP A 62 2.72 7.58 -4.69
C ASP A 62 3.21 6.35 -3.90
N ILE A 63 4.51 6.25 -3.59
CA ILE A 63 5.09 5.15 -2.80
C ILE A 63 4.60 5.20 -1.35
N VAL A 64 4.67 6.37 -0.72
CA VAL A 64 4.15 6.56 0.64
C VAL A 64 2.64 6.29 0.69
N THR A 65 1.90 6.78 -0.30
CA THR A 65 0.45 6.55 -0.42
C THR A 65 0.13 5.07 -0.55
N TRP A 66 0.90 4.34 -1.35
CA TRP A 66 0.74 2.89 -1.49
C TRP A 66 1.04 2.14 -0.19
N GLU A 67 2.06 2.56 0.55
CA GLU A 67 2.40 2.01 1.86
C GLU A 67 1.29 2.25 2.87
N VAL A 68 0.81 3.49 3.03
CA VAL A 68 -0.30 3.82 3.93
C VAL A 68 -1.56 3.04 3.56
N PHE A 69 -1.84 2.85 2.26
CA PHE A 69 -3.00 2.06 1.84
C PHE A 69 -2.91 0.62 2.38
N TRP A 70 -1.81 -0.07 2.09
CA TRP A 70 -1.65 -1.48 2.44
C TRP A 70 -1.35 -1.70 3.92
N CYS A 71 -0.49 -0.90 4.54
CA CYS A 71 -0.02 -1.13 5.90
C CYS A 71 -0.97 -0.57 6.96
N ASP A 72 -1.64 0.55 6.69
CA ASP A 72 -2.43 1.27 7.69
C ASP A 72 -3.94 1.15 7.39
N PHE A 73 -4.36 1.59 6.21
CA PHE A 73 -5.79 1.67 5.86
C PHE A 73 -6.45 0.29 5.73
N ILE A 74 -5.81 -0.67 5.04
CA ILE A 74 -6.35 -2.04 4.96
C ILE A 74 -6.36 -2.72 6.33
N CYS A 75 -5.35 -2.51 7.17
CA CYS A 75 -5.36 -3.04 8.54
C CYS A 75 -6.57 -2.52 9.33
N GLY A 76 -6.79 -1.20 9.36
CA GLY A 76 -7.96 -0.60 10.01
C GLY A 76 -9.30 -1.09 9.42
N LEU A 77 -9.37 -1.26 8.10
CA LEU A 77 -10.54 -1.83 7.43
C LEU A 77 -10.85 -3.26 7.93
N LEU A 78 -9.81 -4.09 8.06
CA LEU A 78 -9.97 -5.47 8.53
C LEU A 78 -10.37 -5.51 10.01
N GLU A 79 -9.83 -4.61 10.83
CA GLU A 79 -10.21 -4.49 12.25
C GLU A 79 -11.68 -4.08 12.41
N ASP A 80 -12.15 -3.15 11.58
CA ASP A 80 -13.53 -2.65 11.63
C ASP A 80 -14.54 -3.68 11.10
N PHE A 81 -14.19 -4.45 10.06
CA PHE A 81 -15.17 -5.24 9.29
C PHE A 81 -14.93 -6.75 9.26
N ASP A 82 -13.80 -7.26 9.76
CA ASP A 82 -13.49 -8.70 9.70
C ASP A 82 -13.36 -9.37 11.07
N PRO A 83 -14.35 -10.18 11.49
CA PRO A 83 -14.27 -10.88 12.77
C PRO A 83 -13.15 -11.95 12.81
N ASN A 84 -12.59 -12.31 11.65
CA ASN A 84 -11.54 -13.32 11.50
C ASN A 84 -10.23 -12.75 10.95
N ILE A 85 -9.88 -11.49 11.27
CA ILE A 85 -8.69 -10.79 10.77
C ILE A 85 -7.42 -11.65 10.80
N LYS A 86 -7.19 -12.41 11.87
CA LYS A 86 -6.00 -13.28 12.05
C LYS A 86 -5.82 -14.31 10.95
N GLU A 87 -6.90 -14.82 10.37
CA GLU A 87 -6.84 -15.74 9.24
C GLU A 87 -6.72 -14.96 7.92
N THR A 88 -7.42 -13.83 7.80
CA THR A 88 -7.41 -13.01 6.58
C THR A 88 -6.02 -12.45 6.27
N ILE A 89 -5.26 -12.02 7.28
CA ILE A 89 -3.89 -11.50 7.09
C ILE A 89 -2.86 -12.58 6.74
N LYS A 90 -3.19 -13.87 6.82
CA LYS A 90 -2.30 -14.97 6.34
C LYS A 90 -2.29 -15.08 4.82
N CYS A 91 -2.95 -14.18 4.10
CA CYS A 91 -2.94 -14.17 2.65
C CYS A 91 -1.58 -13.75 2.08
N PHE A 92 -1.43 -13.99 0.77
CA PHE A 92 -0.27 -13.55 0.00
C PHE A 92 -0.62 -12.35 -0.89
N VAL A 93 0.26 -11.35 -0.91
CA VAL A 93 0.20 -10.20 -1.81
C VAL A 93 1.48 -10.22 -2.65
N SER A 94 1.32 -10.32 -3.98
CA SER A 94 2.44 -10.32 -4.93
C SER A 94 3.51 -11.37 -4.62
N GLY A 95 3.09 -12.56 -4.19
CA GLY A 95 3.98 -13.69 -3.89
C GLY A 95 4.65 -13.66 -2.50
N MET A 96 4.33 -12.66 -1.67
CA MET A 96 4.84 -12.53 -0.30
C MET A 96 3.70 -12.65 0.70
N SER A 97 3.96 -13.11 1.93
CA SER A 97 2.96 -12.99 3.00
C SER A 97 2.62 -11.51 3.20
N TYR A 98 1.39 -11.21 3.60
CA TYR A 98 0.96 -9.82 3.83
C TYR A 98 1.90 -9.06 4.76
N GLU A 99 2.32 -9.68 5.87
CA GLU A 99 3.30 -9.11 6.79
C GLU A 99 4.64 -8.79 6.10
N ALA A 100 5.17 -9.72 5.31
CA ALA A 100 6.41 -9.50 4.58
C ALA A 100 6.24 -8.40 3.50
N TYR A 101 5.06 -8.31 2.90
CA TYR A 101 4.74 -7.26 1.93
C TYR A 101 4.73 -5.87 2.59
N CYS A 102 4.14 -5.72 3.77
CA CYS A 102 4.16 -4.48 4.54
C CYS A 102 5.59 -4.09 4.94
N ILE A 103 6.39 -5.05 5.43
CA ILE A 103 7.82 -4.82 5.74
C ILE A 103 8.59 -4.36 4.49
N GLU A 104 8.30 -4.97 3.34
CA GLU A 104 8.93 -4.60 2.07
C GLU A 104 8.62 -3.15 1.70
N LEU A 105 7.37 -2.70 1.88
CA LEU A 105 6.96 -1.31 1.64
C LEU A 105 7.61 -0.34 2.64
N SER A 106 7.66 -0.69 3.93
CA SER A 106 8.28 0.16 4.96
C SER A 106 9.77 0.40 4.71
N ARG A 107 10.49 -0.49 4.00
CA ARG A 107 11.88 -0.24 3.60
C ARG A 107 12.02 0.94 2.62
N PHE A 108 11.09 1.10 1.69
CA PHE A 108 11.09 2.27 0.80
C PHE A 108 10.83 3.56 1.58
N VAL A 109 9.87 3.54 2.50
CA VAL A 109 9.55 4.70 3.34
C VAL A 109 10.74 5.06 4.23
N ALA A 110 11.43 4.08 4.82
CA ALA A 110 12.64 4.30 5.61
C ALA A 110 13.78 4.90 4.76
N GLU A 111 13.95 4.46 3.50
CA GLU A 111 14.92 5.08 2.59
C GLU A 111 14.55 6.53 2.27
N ILE A 112 13.26 6.83 2.07
CA ILE A 112 12.77 8.21 1.84
C ILE A 112 13.04 9.07 3.08
N GLU A 113 12.71 8.57 4.27
CA GLU A 113 12.93 9.26 5.55
C GLU A 113 14.40 9.59 5.77
N ALA A 114 15.28 8.59 5.61
CA ALA A 114 16.72 8.74 5.78
C ALA A 114 17.35 9.78 4.84
N ARG A 115 16.71 10.04 3.69
CA ARG A 115 17.18 10.98 2.67
C ARG A 115 16.50 12.35 2.74
N THR A 116 15.40 12.44 3.45
CA THR A 116 14.64 13.67 3.64
C THR A 116 14.67 14.02 5.14
N ASN A 117 13.59 13.73 5.85
CA ASN A 117 13.49 13.72 7.30
C ASN A 117 12.13 13.12 7.73
N ALA A 118 11.97 12.88 9.02
CA ALA A 118 10.75 12.33 9.60
C ALA A 118 9.52 13.23 9.39
N ASP A 119 9.68 14.56 9.47
CA ASP A 119 8.57 15.50 9.30
C ASP A 119 8.01 15.45 7.88
N PHE A 120 8.88 15.39 6.87
CA PHE A 120 8.50 15.26 5.47
C PHE A 120 7.70 13.98 5.21
N VAL A 121 8.16 12.84 5.76
CA VAL A 121 7.44 11.57 5.61
C VAL A 121 6.09 11.60 6.34
N ARG A 122 6.02 12.19 7.53
CA ARG A 122 4.76 12.39 8.25
C ARG A 122 3.76 13.18 7.42
N ASP A 123 4.19 14.31 6.84
CA ASP A 123 3.32 15.15 6.03
C ASP A 123 2.79 14.39 4.79
N LEU A 124 3.62 13.55 4.16
CA LEU A 124 3.17 12.68 3.06
C LEU A 124 2.17 11.62 3.52
N LYS A 125 2.35 11.03 4.70
CA LYS A 125 1.40 10.07 5.28
C LYS A 125 0.07 10.74 5.60
N ASP A 126 0.08 11.95 6.14
CA ASP A 126 -1.15 12.72 6.42
C ASP A 126 -1.93 13.00 5.12
N ILE A 127 -1.24 13.39 4.05
CA ILE A 127 -1.84 13.57 2.72
C ILE A 127 -2.45 12.25 2.20
N ALA A 128 -1.73 11.13 2.37
CA ALA A 128 -2.21 9.81 1.93
C ALA A 128 -3.47 9.39 2.67
N ILE A 129 -3.53 9.56 4.00
CA ILE A 129 -4.69 9.21 4.82
C ILE A 129 -5.95 9.96 4.35
N MET A 130 -5.82 11.25 4.02
CA MET A 130 -6.93 12.05 3.51
C MET A 130 -7.48 11.56 2.16
N SER A 131 -6.74 10.72 1.44
CA SER A 131 -7.13 10.17 0.15
C SER A 131 -8.00 8.92 0.27
N PHE A 132 -8.09 8.32 1.46
CA PHE A 132 -8.74 7.03 1.69
C PHE A 132 -10.02 7.17 2.49
N ASP A 133 -11.00 6.34 2.13
CA ASP A 133 -12.34 6.37 2.72
C ASP A 133 -13.07 5.05 2.48
N THR A 134 -13.99 4.74 3.39
CA THR A 134 -14.83 3.55 3.35
C THR A 134 -16.27 3.88 2.97
N VAL A 135 -17.00 2.90 2.46
CA VAL A 135 -18.45 3.02 2.20
C VAL A 135 -19.18 2.61 3.48
N GLY A 136 -19.65 3.62 4.23
CA GLY A 136 -20.49 3.43 5.42
C GLY A 136 -19.70 3.35 6.73
N LYS A 137 -19.86 4.38 7.55
CA LYS A 137 -20.01 4.25 9.01
C LYS A 137 -21.45 4.58 9.35
#